data_AF-A0A9E1VDF5-F1
#
_entry.id   AF-A0A9E1VDF5-F1
#
_cell.length_a   1.000
_cell.length_b   1.000
_cell.length_c   1.000
_cell.angle_alpha   90.00
_cell.angle_beta   90.00
_cell.angle_gamma   90.00
#
_symmetry.space_group_name_H-M   'P 1'
#
loop_
_entity.id
_entity.type
_entity.pdbx_description
1 polymer ?
#
loop_
_entity_poly.entity_id
_entity_poly.type
_entity_poly.pdbx_seq_one_letter_code
_entity_poly.pdbx_strand_id
1 'polypeptide(L)'
;MRLTNYFIHPADNRYYVFSFREENHSVIFKDSLENQSIPFEFHEDDKLEYGAKYLFGVPRTHFQDALKQNHLLYAEIRSPFISNKYFRWLLLVITAAFLLLAILGALSTKMNAQTFPKKSVWELSVLARMNTPFSMVGVEDEVFEDLGLTSVWSPKIGQEFGMRLQYRLKKNWSFGTGIQWISRNYSIAFHYSNDTLAINDFDTIPQLRTVGYRIPFFAETRVPLGLGYFVSATAGLGIDIKPSDSYVNTDNFEAYLGRVRWASLPMIAEIGLYKEPERDKPGWYIGLYWSQGVGKSIWVEQVVLFENDYRIVSRGYLSSTLAGIELRILLE
;
A
#
# COMPACT_ATOMS: atom_id res chain seq x y z
N MET A 1 5.67 3.03 23.07
CA MET A 1 4.27 3.52 23.04
C MET A 1 3.34 2.32 23.01
N ARG A 2 2.34 2.23 23.89
CA ARG A 2 1.41 1.08 23.94
C ARG A 2 0.30 1.26 22.91
N LEU A 3 -0.04 0.20 22.16
CA LEU A 3 -1.04 0.24 21.08
C LEU A 3 -2.49 0.34 21.61
N THR A 4 -2.71 -0.14 22.84
CA THR A 4 -3.99 -0.13 23.55
C THR A 4 -3.91 0.78 24.76
N ASN A 5 -5.03 1.40 25.13
CA ASN A 5 -5.13 2.30 26.28
C ASN A 5 -5.41 1.57 27.61
N TYR A 6 -5.20 0.25 27.68
CA TYR A 6 -5.36 -0.53 28.89
C TYR A 6 -4.26 -1.58 29.06
N PHE A 7 -3.97 -1.96 30.31
CA PHE A 7 -2.96 -2.95 30.68
C PHE A 7 -3.26 -3.58 32.05
N ILE A 8 -2.58 -4.68 32.38
CA ILE A 8 -2.68 -5.32 33.71
C ILE A 8 -1.88 -4.51 34.72
N HIS A 9 -2.43 -4.23 35.90
CA HIS A 9 -1.75 -3.42 36.91
C HIS A 9 -0.41 -4.06 37.35
N PRO A 10 0.73 -3.33 37.31
CA PRO A 10 2.07 -3.92 37.51
C PRO A 10 2.31 -4.57 38.87
N ALA A 11 1.62 -4.08 39.91
CA ALA A 11 1.74 -4.60 41.28
C ALA A 11 0.56 -5.49 41.73
N ASP A 12 -0.56 -5.49 41.00
CA ASP A 12 -1.75 -6.26 41.40
C ASP A 12 -2.49 -6.84 40.18
N ASN A 13 -2.26 -8.12 39.91
CA ASN A 13 -2.83 -8.81 38.75
C ASN A 13 -4.37 -8.97 38.79
N ARG A 14 -5.05 -8.50 39.86
CA ARG A 14 -6.52 -8.50 39.96
C ARG A 14 -7.17 -7.34 39.22
N TYR A 15 -6.40 -6.33 38.83
CA TYR A 15 -6.92 -5.11 38.22
C TYR A 15 -6.36 -4.86 36.82
N TYR A 16 -7.21 -4.28 35.98
CA TYR A 16 -6.85 -3.69 34.69
C TYR A 16 -6.88 -2.18 34.79
N VAL A 17 -5.84 -1.54 34.30
CA VAL A 17 -5.71 -0.08 34.30
C VAL A 17 -6.05 0.44 32.91
N PHE A 18 -7.05 1.32 32.81
CA PHE A 18 -7.33 2.13 31.62
C PHE A 18 -6.68 3.50 31.79
N SER A 19 -5.98 3.96 30.76
CA SER A 19 -5.12 5.14 30.81
C SER A 19 -5.55 6.17 29.77
N PHE A 20 -5.87 7.41 30.20
CA PHE A 20 -6.28 8.51 29.34
C PHE A 20 -5.37 9.72 29.49
N ARG A 21 -5.02 10.34 28.35
CA ARG A 21 -4.17 11.54 28.30
C ARG A 21 -4.98 12.84 28.39
N GLU A 22 -6.19 12.82 27.86
CA GLU A 22 -7.08 13.98 27.76
C GLU A 22 -8.16 13.90 28.84
N GLU A 23 -8.44 15.03 29.48
CA GLU A 23 -9.45 15.15 30.54
C GLU A 23 -10.86 14.82 30.02
N ASN A 24 -11.19 15.29 28.82
CA ASN A 24 -12.48 15.02 28.20
C ASN A 24 -12.76 13.52 28.05
N HIS A 25 -11.74 12.72 27.70
CA HIS A 25 -11.87 11.27 27.59
C HIS A 25 -12.05 10.62 28.97
N SER A 26 -11.34 11.13 29.98
CA SER A 26 -11.45 10.66 31.36
C SER A 26 -12.87 10.85 31.92
N VAL A 27 -13.46 12.04 31.71
CA VAL A 27 -14.81 12.39 32.20
C VAL A 27 -15.87 11.49 31.55
N ILE A 28 -15.86 11.36 30.22
CA ILE A 28 -16.83 10.52 29.49
C ILE A 28 -16.72 9.05 29.94
N PHE A 29 -15.50 8.56 30.15
CA PHE A 29 -15.29 7.18 30.60
C PHE A 29 -15.79 6.98 32.03
N LYS A 30 -15.48 7.91 32.93
CA LYS A 30 -15.95 7.90 34.33
C LYS A 30 -17.47 7.85 34.41
N ASP A 31 -18.14 8.75 33.70
CA ASP A 31 -19.61 8.79 33.64
C ASP A 31 -20.19 7.46 33.11
N SER A 32 -19.53 6.86 32.11
CA SER A 32 -19.96 5.58 31.54
C SER A 32 -19.82 4.42 32.53
N LEU A 33 -18.78 4.42 33.38
CA LEU A 33 -18.59 3.41 34.42
C LEU A 33 -19.59 3.58 35.57
N GLU A 34 -19.83 4.82 36.00
CA GLU A 34 -20.80 5.15 37.05
C GLU A 34 -22.24 4.77 36.63
N ASN A 35 -22.63 5.12 35.40
CA ASN A 35 -23.95 4.78 34.85
C ASN A 35 -24.22 3.27 34.76
N GLN A 36 -23.17 2.48 34.54
CA GLN A 36 -23.26 1.01 34.47
C GLN A 36 -22.97 0.33 35.82
N SER A 37 -22.78 1.10 36.89
CA SER A 37 -22.45 0.60 38.23
C SER A 37 -21.23 -0.34 38.23
N ILE A 38 -20.23 -0.05 37.39
CA ILE A 38 -18.98 -0.81 37.30
C ILE A 38 -18.04 -0.31 38.39
N PRO A 39 -17.51 -1.17 39.28
CA PRO A 39 -16.55 -0.73 40.29
C PRO A 39 -15.23 -0.31 39.65
N PHE A 40 -14.70 0.85 40.04
CA PHE A 40 -13.42 1.36 39.57
C PHE A 40 -12.70 2.17 40.66
N GLU A 41 -11.37 2.25 40.54
CA GLU A 41 -10.50 3.12 41.30
C GLU A 41 -9.96 4.20 40.35
N PHE A 42 -10.11 5.47 40.70
CA PHE A 42 -9.64 6.59 39.89
C PHE A 42 -8.42 7.25 40.53
N HIS A 43 -7.39 7.49 39.73
CA HIS A 43 -6.19 8.22 40.14
C HIS A 43 -5.83 9.27 39.08
N GLU A 44 -5.53 10.48 39.54
CA GLU A 44 -4.98 11.56 38.73
C GLU A 44 -3.58 11.86 39.24
N ASP A 45 -2.59 11.74 38.37
CA ASP A 45 -1.19 12.07 38.69
C ASP A 45 -0.83 13.44 38.08
N ASP A 46 -0.05 14.23 38.83
CA ASP A 46 0.51 15.51 38.39
C ASP A 46 1.59 15.31 37.32
N LYS A 47 2.18 14.11 37.24
CA LYS A 47 3.16 13.68 36.23
C LYS A 47 2.58 12.57 35.35
N LEU A 48 3.10 12.43 34.14
CA LEU A 48 2.67 11.39 33.18
C LEU A 48 3.14 9.99 33.64
N GLU A 49 2.44 9.38 34.59
CA GLU A 49 2.66 7.99 34.96
C GLU A 49 2.11 7.06 33.87
N TYR A 50 2.93 6.11 33.41
CA TYR A 50 2.60 5.22 32.29
C TYR A 50 2.18 5.93 30.99
N GLY A 51 2.54 7.21 30.82
CA GLY A 51 2.23 8.01 29.63
C GLY A 51 0.81 8.58 29.59
N ALA A 52 0.08 8.59 30.71
CA ALA A 52 -1.26 9.14 30.87
C ALA A 52 -1.37 9.95 32.17
N LYS A 53 -2.36 10.86 32.25
CA LYS A 53 -2.63 11.67 33.44
C LYS A 53 -3.76 11.08 34.30
N TYR A 54 -4.71 10.41 33.63
CA TYR A 54 -5.90 9.87 34.24
C TYR A 54 -5.88 8.34 34.15
N LEU A 55 -5.93 7.67 35.30
CA LEU A 55 -5.83 6.22 35.42
C LEU A 55 -7.09 5.66 36.10
N PHE A 56 -7.64 4.59 35.53
CA PHE A 56 -8.80 3.89 36.08
C PHE A 56 -8.46 2.41 36.29
N GLY A 57 -8.38 1.98 37.56
CA GLY A 57 -8.24 0.59 37.95
C GLY A 57 -9.60 -0.11 38.02
N VAL A 58 -9.86 -1.07 37.13
CA VAL A 58 -11.09 -1.86 37.10
C VAL A 58 -10.79 -3.31 37.50
N PRO A 59 -11.57 -3.93 38.42
CA PRO A 59 -11.41 -5.33 38.76
C PRO A 59 -11.55 -6.24 37.53
N ARG A 60 -10.73 -7.29 37.47
CA ARG A 60 -10.71 -8.26 36.36
C ARG A 60 -12.07 -8.89 36.07
N THR A 61 -12.95 -8.99 37.07
CA THR A 61 -14.32 -9.50 36.92
C THR A 61 -15.19 -8.62 36.00
N HIS A 62 -14.96 -7.31 35.99
CA HIS A 62 -15.72 -6.33 35.20
C HIS A 62 -14.93 -5.78 34.00
N PHE A 63 -13.81 -6.40 33.66
CA PHE A 63 -12.94 -5.94 32.58
C PHE A 63 -13.66 -5.89 31.22
N GLN A 64 -14.49 -6.88 30.90
CA GLN A 64 -15.22 -6.91 29.62
C GLN A 64 -16.25 -5.77 29.52
N ASP A 65 -16.93 -5.47 30.62
CA ASP A 65 -17.92 -4.39 30.67
C ASP A 65 -17.24 -3.02 30.52
N ALA A 66 -16.14 -2.80 31.23
CA ALA A 66 -15.33 -1.58 31.09
C ALA A 66 -14.69 -1.46 29.69
N LEU A 67 -14.23 -2.57 29.10
CA LEU A 67 -13.68 -2.58 27.74
C LEU A 67 -14.73 -2.19 26.70
N LYS A 68 -15.97 -2.66 26.87
CA LYS A 68 -17.11 -2.26 26.03
C LYS A 68 -17.35 -0.75 26.12
N GLN A 69 -17.39 -0.18 27.32
CA GLN A 69 -17.56 1.27 27.50
C GLN A 69 -16.40 2.06 26.87
N ASN A 70 -15.18 1.56 27.00
CA ASN A 70 -13.99 2.16 26.38
C ASN A 70 -14.10 2.19 24.84
N HIS A 71 -14.65 1.14 24.23
CA HIS A 71 -14.91 1.13 22.78
C HIS A 71 -16.01 2.11 22.36
N LEU A 72 -17.08 2.24 23.17
CA LEU A 72 -18.17 3.18 22.90
C LEU A 72 -17.71 4.63 22.99
N LEU A 73 -16.85 4.97 23.97
CA LEU A 73 -16.22 6.27 24.07
C LEU A 73 -15.47 6.64 22.79
N TYR A 74 -14.63 5.74 22.26
CA TYR A 74 -13.94 5.99 21.01
C TYR A 74 -14.87 6.03 19.80
N ALA A 75 -16.02 5.38 19.84
CA ALA A 75 -17.03 5.49 18.77
C ALA A 75 -17.72 6.86 18.79
N GLU A 76 -17.97 7.43 19.96
CA GLU A 76 -18.60 8.74 20.14
C GLU A 76 -17.66 9.90 19.74
N ILE A 77 -16.38 9.78 20.07
CA ILE A 77 -15.38 10.85 19.86
C ILE A 77 -14.81 10.84 18.44
N ARG A 78 -14.84 9.70 17.75
CA ARG A 78 -14.32 9.60 16.39
C ARG A 78 -15.11 10.50 15.45
N SER A 79 -14.42 11.47 14.88
CA SER A 79 -14.95 12.21 13.75
C SER A 79 -15.22 11.24 12.58
N PRO A 80 -16.32 11.42 11.85
CA PRO A 80 -16.61 10.58 10.71
C PRO A 80 -15.47 10.71 9.68
N PHE A 81 -15.07 9.57 9.10
CA PHE A 81 -13.97 9.45 8.14
C PHE A 81 -14.01 10.49 7.00
N ILE A 82 -15.20 10.98 6.66
CA ILE A 82 -15.43 12.10 5.74
C ILE A 82 -16.21 13.18 6.51
N SER A 83 -15.51 14.25 6.90
CA SER A 83 -16.07 15.38 7.65
C SER A 83 -17.19 16.10 6.88
N ASN A 84 -17.06 16.24 5.57
CA ASN A 84 -18.05 16.95 4.73
C ASN A 84 -19.32 16.11 4.46
N LYS A 85 -20.46 16.61 4.93
CA LYS A 85 -21.80 15.99 4.75
C LYS A 85 -22.15 15.75 3.28
N TYR A 86 -21.84 16.69 2.38
CA TYR A 86 -22.15 16.57 0.95
C TYR A 86 -21.33 15.47 0.29
N PHE A 87 -20.04 15.39 0.62
CA PHE A 87 -19.14 14.39 0.04
C PHE A 87 -19.50 12.97 0.47
N ARG A 88 -19.98 12.81 1.71
CA ARG A 88 -20.49 11.52 2.21
C ARG A 88 -21.71 11.04 1.42
N TRP A 89 -22.69 11.93 1.19
CA TRP A 89 -23.87 11.60 0.39
C TRP A 89 -23.53 11.37 -1.08
N LEU A 90 -22.63 12.16 -1.65
CA LEU A 90 -22.13 11.96 -3.01
C LEU A 90 -21.52 10.56 -3.19
N LEU A 91 -20.66 10.14 -2.26
CA LEU A 91 -20.05 8.80 -2.30
C LEU A 91 -21.12 7.71 -2.20
N LEU A 92 -22.06 7.82 -1.27
CA LEU A 92 -23.16 6.85 -1.14
C LEU A 92 -24.02 6.75 -2.41
N VAL A 93 -24.34 7.88 -3.04
CA VAL A 93 -25.09 7.92 -4.30
C VAL A 93 -24.31 7.25 -5.42
N ILE A 94 -23.01 7.52 -5.55
CA ILE A 94 -22.15 6.89 -6.55
C ILE A 94 -22.10 5.37 -6.32
N THR A 95 -21.88 4.91 -5.08
CA THR A 95 -21.85 3.48 -4.76
C THR A 95 -23.19 2.80 -5.03
N ALA A 96 -24.31 3.45 -4.67
CA ALA A 96 -25.65 2.95 -4.96
C ALA A 96 -25.93 2.87 -6.47
N ALA A 97 -25.46 3.85 -7.26
CA ALA A 97 -25.58 3.83 -8.71
C ALA A 97 -24.79 2.66 -9.34
N PHE A 98 -23.56 2.41 -8.89
CA PHE A 98 -22.78 1.25 -9.34
C PHE A 98 -23.43 -0.08 -8.95
N LEU A 99 -23.99 -0.18 -7.74
CA LEU A 99 -24.75 -1.35 -7.29
C LEU A 99 -26.00 -1.59 -8.16
N LEU A 100 -26.76 -0.53 -8.47
CA LEU A 100 -27.93 -0.62 -9.34
C LEU A 100 -27.53 -1.04 -10.75
N LEU A 101 -26.46 -0.48 -11.32
CA LEU A 101 -25.93 -0.90 -12.62
C LEU A 101 -25.49 -2.36 -12.63
N ALA A 102 -24.85 -2.83 -11.55
CA ALA A 102 -24.46 -4.23 -11.41
C ALA A 102 -25.68 -5.16 -11.33
N ILE A 103 -26.72 -4.78 -10.58
CA ILE A 103 -27.98 -5.53 -10.47
C ILE A 103 -28.71 -5.55 -11.82
N LEU A 104 -28.84 -4.40 -12.47
CA LEU A 104 -29.47 -4.30 -13.80
C LEU A 104 -28.70 -5.11 -14.84
N GLY A 105 -27.37 -5.09 -14.82
CA GLY A 105 -26.53 -5.95 -15.65
C GLY A 105 -26.77 -7.43 -15.38
N ALA A 106 -26.81 -7.84 -14.11
CA ALA A 106 -27.04 -9.23 -13.69
C ALA A 106 -28.46 -9.73 -14.00
N LEU A 107 -29.46 -8.85 -14.02
CA LEU A 107 -30.82 -9.19 -14.41
C LEU A 107 -30.99 -9.21 -15.94
N SER A 108 -30.33 -8.28 -16.65
CA SER A 108 -30.33 -8.22 -18.11
C SER A 108 -29.63 -9.42 -18.77
N THR A 109 -28.66 -10.04 -18.11
CA THR A 109 -27.95 -11.23 -18.63
C THR A 109 -28.83 -12.48 -18.71
N LYS A 110 -29.96 -12.55 -17.95
CA LYS A 110 -30.89 -13.69 -18.04
C LYS A 110 -31.81 -13.65 -19.27
N MET A 111 -31.93 -12.51 -19.96
CA MET A 111 -32.83 -12.37 -21.13
C MET A 111 -32.14 -12.61 -22.48
N ASN A 112 -30.81 -12.69 -22.56
CA ASN A 112 -30.06 -12.77 -23.83
C ASN A 112 -29.10 -13.99 -23.93
N ALA A 113 -29.42 -15.10 -23.25
CA ALA A 113 -28.54 -16.28 -23.22
C ALA A 113 -28.35 -17.01 -24.57
N GLN A 114 -29.05 -16.62 -25.64
CA GLN A 114 -29.03 -17.30 -26.95
C GLN A 114 -28.31 -16.53 -28.06
N THR A 115 -27.79 -15.33 -27.79
CA THR A 115 -27.11 -14.48 -28.80
C THR A 115 -25.74 -14.00 -28.35
N PHE A 116 -25.03 -14.80 -27.54
CA PHE A 116 -23.61 -14.51 -27.32
C PHE A 116 -22.84 -14.71 -28.63
N PRO A 117 -22.08 -13.71 -29.10
CA PRO A 117 -21.19 -13.88 -30.24
C PRO A 117 -20.24 -15.06 -29.95
N LYS A 118 -19.80 -15.75 -31.01
CA LYS A 118 -18.90 -16.92 -30.97
C LYS A 118 -17.56 -16.68 -30.23
N LYS A 119 -17.30 -15.44 -29.81
CA LYS A 119 -16.17 -15.00 -29.00
C LYS A 119 -16.59 -13.81 -28.15
N SER A 120 -16.28 -13.81 -26.85
CA SER A 120 -16.59 -12.68 -25.97
C SER A 120 -15.85 -11.41 -26.42
N VAL A 121 -16.54 -10.26 -26.35
CA VAL A 121 -15.93 -8.94 -26.60
C VAL A 121 -15.09 -8.49 -25.39
N TRP A 122 -15.36 -9.06 -24.23
CA TRP A 122 -14.60 -8.84 -23.00
C TRP A 122 -13.66 -10.01 -22.73
N GLU A 123 -12.44 -9.70 -22.31
CA GLU A 123 -11.42 -10.67 -21.98
C GLU A 123 -10.91 -10.39 -20.57
N LEU A 124 -10.97 -11.40 -19.70
CA LEU A 124 -10.40 -11.33 -18.36
C LEU A 124 -9.04 -12.03 -18.38
N SER A 125 -8.05 -11.41 -17.77
CA SER A 125 -6.74 -12.05 -17.57
C SER A 125 -6.24 -11.88 -16.15
N VAL A 126 -5.60 -12.93 -15.65
CA VAL A 126 -4.85 -12.90 -14.40
C VAL A 126 -3.38 -12.79 -14.78
N LEU A 127 -2.65 -11.89 -14.13
CA LEU A 127 -1.25 -11.60 -14.45
C LEU A 127 -0.35 -11.79 -13.24
N ALA A 128 0.87 -12.24 -13.53
CA ALA A 128 2.00 -12.25 -12.63
C ALA A 128 3.19 -11.60 -13.35
N ARG A 129 3.92 -10.74 -12.63
CA ARG A 129 5.11 -10.07 -13.14
C ARG A 129 6.26 -10.24 -12.18
N MET A 130 7.44 -10.38 -12.76
CA MET A 130 8.70 -10.35 -12.03
C MET A 130 9.45 -9.08 -12.43
N ASN A 131 9.60 -8.16 -11.48
CA ASN A 131 10.41 -6.96 -11.64
C ASN A 131 11.88 -7.33 -11.51
N THR A 132 12.67 -7.01 -12.52
CA THR A 132 14.09 -7.37 -12.60
C THR A 132 14.94 -6.12 -12.85
N PRO A 133 15.98 -5.87 -12.05
CA PRO A 133 16.80 -4.68 -12.17
C PRO A 133 17.76 -4.78 -13.36
N PHE A 134 17.32 -4.30 -14.51
CA PHE A 134 18.14 -4.18 -15.71
C PHE A 134 18.52 -2.72 -15.93
N SER A 135 19.82 -2.40 -15.85
CA SER A 135 20.31 -1.04 -16.06
C SER A 135 20.00 -0.49 -17.45
N MET A 136 20.08 -1.35 -18.49
CA MET A 136 19.81 -0.98 -19.90
C MET A 136 18.43 -0.33 -20.12
N VAL A 137 17.45 -0.56 -19.23
CA VAL A 137 16.09 0.00 -19.34
C VAL A 137 15.78 1.03 -18.25
N GLY A 138 16.83 1.56 -17.60
CA GLY A 138 16.75 2.62 -16.60
C GLY A 138 16.36 2.15 -15.20
N VAL A 139 16.55 0.86 -14.88
CA VAL A 139 16.47 0.35 -13.51
C VAL A 139 17.89 0.23 -12.98
N GLU A 140 18.39 1.35 -12.46
CA GLU A 140 19.79 1.53 -12.04
C GLU A 140 19.88 1.81 -10.54
N ASP A 141 21.09 1.67 -10.01
CA ASP A 141 21.40 2.06 -8.64
C ASP A 141 21.41 3.58 -8.53
N GLU A 142 20.85 4.09 -7.43
CA GLU A 142 20.80 5.52 -7.17
C GLU A 142 21.68 5.89 -5.98
N VAL A 143 22.59 6.83 -6.22
CA VAL A 143 23.57 7.28 -5.24
C VAL A 143 23.15 8.65 -4.70
N PHE A 144 23.10 8.77 -3.38
CA PHE A 144 22.88 10.03 -2.68
C PHE A 144 24.09 10.35 -1.81
N GLU A 145 24.68 11.51 -2.03
CA GLU A 145 25.85 12.00 -1.29
C GLU A 145 25.50 13.34 -0.63
N ASP A 146 25.56 13.39 0.69
CA ASP A 146 25.36 14.63 1.45
C ASP A 146 26.08 14.57 2.80
N LEU A 147 26.71 15.68 3.22
CA LEU A 147 27.37 15.82 4.53
C LEU A 147 28.32 14.67 4.93
N GLY A 148 29.01 14.04 3.96
CA GLY A 148 29.91 12.90 4.20
C GLY A 148 29.21 11.54 4.33
N LEU A 149 27.88 11.52 4.21
CA LEU A 149 27.08 10.31 4.03
C LEU A 149 26.89 10.02 2.54
N THR A 150 27.35 8.86 2.11
CA THR A 150 27.05 8.25 0.83
C THR A 150 26.09 7.08 1.03
N SER A 151 24.96 7.08 0.32
CA SER A 151 24.03 5.95 0.32
C SER A 151 23.75 5.48 -1.11
N VAL A 152 23.79 4.17 -1.32
CA VAL A 152 23.54 3.53 -2.61
C VAL A 152 22.28 2.68 -2.51
N TRP A 153 21.25 3.05 -3.25
CA TRP A 153 19.98 2.35 -3.33
C TRP A 153 19.96 1.45 -4.56
N SER A 154 20.09 0.14 -4.34
CA SER A 154 20.10 -0.85 -5.42
C SER A 154 18.74 -1.54 -5.53
N PRO A 155 18.00 -1.39 -6.64
CA PRO A 155 16.75 -2.11 -6.87
C PRO A 155 16.97 -3.63 -6.88
N LYS A 156 16.12 -4.37 -6.17
CA LYS A 156 16.11 -5.84 -6.12
C LYS A 156 14.91 -6.41 -6.86
N ILE A 157 14.95 -7.73 -7.08
CA ILE A 157 13.84 -8.45 -7.71
C ILE A 157 12.56 -8.20 -6.91
N GLY A 158 11.52 -7.76 -7.62
CA GLY A 158 10.19 -7.52 -7.09
C GLY A 158 9.15 -8.34 -7.83
N GLN A 159 7.88 -8.20 -7.43
CA GLN A 159 6.79 -8.97 -8.02
C GLN A 159 5.53 -8.15 -8.12
N GLU A 160 4.71 -8.43 -9.13
CA GLU A 160 3.37 -7.87 -9.27
C GLU A 160 2.36 -8.99 -9.53
N PHE A 161 1.18 -8.87 -8.97
CA PHE A 161 0.06 -9.78 -9.21
C PHE A 161 -1.19 -8.98 -9.46
N GLY A 162 -2.03 -9.41 -10.40
CA GLY A 162 -3.22 -8.64 -10.69
C GLY A 162 -4.19 -9.29 -11.64
N MET A 163 -5.22 -8.51 -11.95
CA MET A 163 -6.25 -8.87 -12.91
C MET A 163 -6.44 -7.72 -13.89
N ARG A 164 -6.77 -8.05 -15.13
CA ARG A 164 -7.07 -7.10 -16.20
C ARG A 164 -8.34 -7.49 -16.91
N LEU A 165 -9.14 -6.48 -17.20
CA LEU A 165 -10.34 -6.58 -18.00
C LEU A 165 -10.11 -5.78 -19.28
N GLN A 166 -10.32 -6.42 -20.42
CA GLN A 166 -10.03 -5.85 -21.74
C GLN A 166 -11.28 -5.90 -22.61
N TYR A 167 -11.59 -4.81 -23.29
CA TYR A 167 -12.65 -4.68 -24.26
C TYR A 167 -12.07 -4.68 -25.68
N ARG A 168 -12.49 -5.63 -26.52
CA ARG A 168 -12.04 -5.78 -27.91
C ARG A 168 -12.89 -4.90 -28.84
N LEU A 169 -12.38 -3.73 -29.24
CA LEU A 169 -13.10 -2.78 -30.11
C LEU A 169 -13.13 -3.20 -31.60
N LYS A 170 -11.98 -3.66 -32.11
CA LYS A 170 -11.79 -4.13 -33.50
C LYS A 170 -10.98 -5.43 -33.47
N LYS A 171 -10.84 -6.14 -34.60
CA LYS A 171 -10.04 -7.38 -34.67
C LYS A 171 -8.62 -7.25 -34.12
N ASN A 172 -8.04 -6.05 -34.14
CA ASN A 172 -6.63 -5.83 -33.79
C ASN A 172 -6.41 -4.92 -32.57
N TRP A 173 -7.43 -4.18 -32.09
CA TRP A 173 -7.27 -3.23 -30.99
C TRP A 173 -8.17 -3.58 -29.82
N SER A 174 -7.58 -3.61 -28.63
CA SER A 174 -8.26 -3.79 -27.36
C SER A 174 -7.93 -2.65 -26.41
N PHE A 175 -8.87 -2.28 -25.56
CA PHE A 175 -8.67 -1.27 -24.51
C PHE A 175 -9.00 -1.92 -23.19
N GLY A 176 -8.16 -1.69 -22.19
CA GLY A 176 -8.31 -2.40 -20.93
C GLY A 176 -7.96 -1.56 -19.73
N THR A 177 -8.43 -2.06 -18.59
CA THR A 177 -8.01 -1.62 -17.29
C THR A 177 -7.78 -2.81 -16.37
N GLY A 178 -7.39 -2.58 -15.14
CA GLY A 178 -7.16 -3.65 -14.19
C GLY A 178 -6.85 -3.16 -12.80
N ILE A 179 -6.43 -4.11 -11.97
CA ILE A 179 -5.86 -3.84 -10.66
C ILE A 179 -4.66 -4.75 -10.47
N GLN A 180 -3.56 -4.17 -9.99
CA GLN A 180 -2.32 -4.87 -9.75
C GLN A 180 -1.82 -4.51 -8.37
N TRP A 181 -1.43 -5.50 -7.59
CA TRP A 181 -0.59 -5.33 -6.42
C TRP A 181 0.87 -5.36 -6.85
N ILE A 182 1.68 -4.44 -6.34
CA ILE A 182 3.08 -4.25 -6.69
C ILE A 182 3.91 -4.34 -5.42
N SER A 183 4.97 -5.16 -5.44
CA SER A 183 6.01 -5.21 -4.42
C SER A 183 7.35 -4.84 -5.04
N ARG A 184 8.00 -3.82 -4.49
CA ARG A 184 9.36 -3.41 -4.83
C ARG A 184 10.28 -3.69 -3.65
N ASN A 185 11.48 -4.14 -3.94
CA ASN A 185 12.50 -4.44 -2.94
C ASN A 185 13.75 -3.62 -3.28
N TYR A 186 14.43 -3.11 -2.27
CA TYR A 186 15.68 -2.36 -2.41
C TYR A 186 16.72 -2.90 -1.43
N SER A 187 17.99 -2.91 -1.83
CA SER A 187 19.15 -2.97 -0.93
C SER A 187 19.66 -1.56 -0.74
N ILE A 188 20.18 -1.24 0.44
CA ILE A 188 20.71 0.09 0.71
C ILE A 188 22.06 -0.08 1.39
N ALA A 189 23.13 0.36 0.75
CA ALA A 189 24.46 0.42 1.34
C ALA A 189 24.73 1.85 1.83
N PHE A 190 25.21 1.99 3.06
CA PHE A 190 25.55 3.26 3.67
C PHE A 190 27.03 3.32 3.96
N HIS A 191 27.64 4.45 3.65
CA HIS A 191 29.00 4.78 4.03
C HIS A 191 29.01 6.19 4.60
N TYR A 192 29.41 6.34 5.86
CA TYR A 192 29.58 7.65 6.47
C TYR A 192 31.04 7.90 6.82
N SER A 193 31.58 9.03 6.37
CA SER A 193 32.94 9.46 6.66
C SER A 193 32.98 10.91 7.12
N ASN A 194 33.68 11.16 8.23
CA ASN A 194 33.94 12.50 8.73
C ASN A 194 35.35 12.61 9.31
N ASP A 195 36.22 13.30 8.57
CA ASP A 195 37.62 13.51 8.92
C ASP A 195 37.83 14.29 10.22
N THR A 196 36.89 15.20 10.56
CA THR A 196 37.01 16.05 11.76
C THR A 196 36.74 15.26 13.04
N LEU A 197 35.85 14.28 12.96
CA LEU A 197 35.48 13.41 14.08
C LEU A 197 36.21 12.05 14.02
N ALA A 198 37.02 11.82 12.98
CA ALA A 198 37.67 10.53 12.69
C ALA A 198 36.69 9.35 12.64
N ILE A 199 35.47 9.59 12.16
CA ILE A 199 34.42 8.58 12.03
C ILE A 199 34.47 8.00 10.62
N ASN A 200 34.49 6.68 10.51
CA ASN A 200 34.30 5.96 9.27
C ASN A 200 33.48 4.71 9.57
N ASP A 201 32.22 4.71 9.15
CA ASP A 201 31.28 3.62 9.43
C ASP A 201 30.58 3.18 8.15
N PHE A 202 30.26 1.89 8.10
CA PHE A 202 29.65 1.27 6.93
C PHE A 202 28.67 0.20 7.38
N ASP A 203 27.47 0.25 6.81
CA ASP A 203 26.46 -0.76 7.03
C ASP A 203 25.62 -0.96 5.77
N THR A 204 24.98 -2.12 5.66
CA THR A 204 24.09 -2.43 4.54
C THR A 204 22.77 -2.96 5.07
N ILE A 205 21.69 -2.27 4.70
CA ILE A 205 20.34 -2.77 4.86
C ILE A 205 20.05 -3.73 3.69
N PRO A 206 19.94 -5.05 3.93
CA PRO A 206 19.83 -6.01 2.85
C PRO A 206 18.46 -5.96 2.17
N GLN A 207 17.41 -5.50 2.83
CA GLN A 207 16.09 -5.46 2.23
C GLN A 207 15.17 -4.39 2.84
N LEU A 208 14.80 -3.41 2.03
CA LEU A 208 13.65 -2.53 2.24
C LEU A 208 12.55 -2.90 1.24
N ARG A 209 11.40 -3.36 1.75
CA ARG A 209 10.24 -3.70 0.92
C ARG A 209 9.18 -2.60 0.96
N THR A 210 8.64 -2.26 -0.20
CA THR A 210 7.48 -1.39 -0.34
C THR A 210 6.39 -2.08 -1.16
N VAL A 211 5.15 -1.89 -0.74
CA VAL A 211 3.97 -2.42 -1.43
C VAL A 211 3.08 -1.27 -1.93
N GLY A 212 2.36 -1.51 -3.00
CA GLY A 212 1.43 -0.55 -3.58
C GLY A 212 0.42 -1.23 -4.51
N TYR A 213 -0.48 -0.43 -5.03
CA TYR A 213 -1.49 -0.85 -6.00
C TYR A 213 -1.40 0.00 -7.26
N ARG A 214 -1.65 -0.60 -8.41
CA ARG A 214 -1.70 0.07 -9.71
C ARG A 214 -3.02 -0.22 -10.39
N ILE A 215 -3.65 0.82 -10.90
CA ILE A 215 -4.78 0.74 -11.82
C ILE A 215 -4.27 1.14 -13.21
N PRO A 216 -3.94 0.18 -14.09
CA PRO A 216 -3.50 0.49 -15.44
C PRO A 216 -4.69 0.81 -16.34
N PHE A 217 -4.46 1.68 -17.32
CA PHE A 217 -5.34 1.99 -18.45
C PHE A 217 -4.51 1.90 -19.71
N PHE A 218 -4.86 0.99 -20.60
CA PHE A 218 -3.98 0.65 -21.71
C PHE A 218 -4.76 0.32 -22.98
N ALA A 219 -4.06 0.47 -24.10
CA ALA A 219 -4.48 0.00 -25.40
C ALA A 219 -3.50 -1.07 -25.88
N GLU A 220 -4.03 -2.18 -26.35
CA GLU A 220 -3.27 -3.31 -26.87
C GLU A 220 -3.57 -3.47 -28.37
N THR A 221 -2.51 -3.61 -29.16
CA THR A 221 -2.61 -4.03 -30.56
C THR A 221 -2.08 -5.45 -30.72
N ARG A 222 -2.77 -6.26 -31.54
CA ARG A 222 -2.43 -7.66 -31.78
C ARG A 222 -2.20 -7.90 -33.28
N VAL A 223 -1.06 -8.52 -33.61
CA VAL A 223 -0.70 -8.89 -34.98
C VAL A 223 -0.64 -10.42 -35.07
N PRO A 224 -1.41 -11.06 -35.96
CA PRO A 224 -1.39 -12.50 -36.11
C PRO A 224 -0.07 -12.97 -36.73
N LEU A 225 0.55 -13.98 -36.11
CA LEU A 225 1.68 -14.71 -36.69
C LEU A 225 1.24 -15.98 -37.45
N GLY A 226 -0.01 -16.41 -37.26
CA GLY A 226 -0.56 -17.66 -37.80
C GLY A 226 -0.70 -18.75 -36.72
N LEU A 227 -1.43 -19.81 -37.03
CA LEU A 227 -1.64 -20.97 -36.13
C LEU A 227 -2.18 -20.62 -34.72
N GLY A 228 -2.92 -19.51 -34.60
CA GLY A 228 -3.48 -19.04 -33.32
C GLY A 228 -2.50 -18.27 -32.43
N TYR A 229 -1.29 -17.98 -32.91
CA TYR A 229 -0.31 -17.13 -32.22
C TYR A 229 -0.38 -15.69 -32.71
N PHE A 230 -0.14 -14.76 -31.79
CA PHE A 230 -0.07 -13.33 -32.06
C PHE A 230 1.12 -12.72 -31.34
N VAL A 231 1.62 -11.62 -31.91
CA VAL A 231 2.45 -10.66 -31.19
C VAL A 231 1.54 -9.56 -30.70
N SER A 232 1.70 -9.22 -29.44
CA SER A 232 0.97 -8.15 -28.76
C SER A 232 1.93 -7.03 -28.41
N ALA A 233 1.49 -5.79 -28.65
CA ALA A 233 2.14 -4.59 -28.14
C ALA A 233 1.10 -3.77 -27.38
N THR A 234 1.42 -3.39 -26.16
CA THR A 234 0.54 -2.64 -25.26
C THR A 234 1.21 -1.34 -24.84
N ALA A 235 0.45 -0.26 -24.85
CA ALA A 235 0.89 1.03 -24.32
C ALA A 235 -0.22 1.64 -23.47
N GLY A 236 0.16 2.32 -22.39
CA GLY A 236 -0.82 2.87 -21.46
C GLY A 236 -0.24 3.75 -20.38
N LEU A 237 -1.13 4.17 -19.48
CA LEU A 237 -0.82 4.89 -18.26
C LEU A 237 -1.35 4.09 -17.07
N GLY A 238 -0.79 4.30 -15.89
CA GLY A 238 -1.32 3.75 -14.65
C GLY A 238 -1.57 4.84 -13.62
N ILE A 239 -2.29 4.45 -12.58
CA ILE A 239 -2.38 5.20 -11.34
C ILE A 239 -1.79 4.31 -10.24
N ASP A 240 -0.63 4.71 -9.74
CA ASP A 240 0.07 4.03 -8.65
C ASP A 240 -0.31 4.67 -7.32
N ILE A 241 -0.83 3.85 -6.40
CA ILE A 241 -1.24 4.25 -5.06
C ILE A 241 -0.39 3.47 -4.07
N LYS A 242 0.31 4.19 -3.20
CA LYS A 242 1.10 3.63 -2.10
C LYS A 242 0.38 3.89 -0.77
N PRO A 243 -0.06 2.85 -0.04
CA PRO A 243 -0.90 3.03 1.14
C PRO A 243 -0.16 3.59 2.36
N SER A 244 1.09 3.19 2.56
CA SER A 244 1.91 3.58 3.70
C SER A 244 3.35 3.78 3.29
N ASP A 245 4.08 4.60 4.01
CA ASP A 245 5.53 4.75 3.82
C ASP A 245 6.26 3.52 4.40
N SER A 246 7.50 3.31 3.96
CA SER A 246 8.34 2.18 4.38
C SER A 246 9.53 2.70 5.17
N TYR A 247 9.88 2.02 6.26
CA TYR A 247 11.00 2.37 7.12
C TYR A 247 11.76 1.11 7.52
N VAL A 248 13.07 1.22 7.64
CA VAL A 248 13.96 0.19 8.16
C VAL A 248 15.20 0.88 8.73
N ASN A 249 15.71 0.32 9.83
CA ASN A 249 16.89 0.82 10.51
C ASN A 249 17.83 -0.31 10.89
N THR A 250 19.08 0.07 11.15
CA THR A 250 20.10 -0.72 11.83
C THR A 250 20.49 0.01 13.12
N ASP A 251 21.67 -0.29 13.66
CA ASP A 251 22.15 0.34 14.89
C ASP A 251 22.43 1.84 14.67
N ASN A 252 23.10 2.18 13.56
CA ASN A 252 23.55 3.56 13.28
C ASN A 252 22.88 4.20 12.05
N PHE A 253 22.12 3.44 11.24
CA PHE A 253 21.56 3.93 9.99
C PHE A 253 20.05 3.74 9.91
N GLU A 254 19.36 4.70 9.30
CA GLU A 254 17.95 4.58 8.98
C GLU A 254 17.66 4.91 7.52
N ALA A 255 16.68 4.20 6.95
CA ALA A 255 16.16 4.43 5.62
C ALA A 255 14.64 4.60 5.66
N TYR A 256 14.18 5.70 5.08
CA TYR A 256 12.76 5.96 4.85
C TYR A 256 12.49 6.04 3.35
N LEU A 257 11.39 5.43 2.92
CA LEU A 257 10.88 5.52 1.55
C LEU A 257 9.40 5.90 1.58
N GLY A 258 9.10 7.13 1.19
CA GLY A 258 7.76 7.68 1.23
C GLY A 258 7.23 8.12 -0.13
N ARG A 259 5.96 8.53 -0.14
CA ARG A 259 5.28 9.04 -1.34
C ARG A 259 5.31 10.57 -1.38
N VAL A 260 5.63 11.14 -2.55
CA VAL A 260 5.58 12.60 -2.75
C VAL A 260 4.13 13.07 -2.88
N ARG A 261 3.28 12.25 -3.49
CA ARG A 261 1.86 12.50 -3.74
C ARG A 261 1.05 11.26 -3.38
N TRP A 262 -0.26 11.42 -3.19
CA TRP A 262 -1.16 10.31 -2.88
C TRP A 262 -1.27 9.29 -4.04
N ALA A 263 -1.02 9.72 -5.28
CA ALA A 263 -0.91 8.86 -6.44
C ALA A 263 0.19 9.36 -7.42
N SER A 264 0.79 8.42 -8.16
CA SER A 264 1.69 8.71 -9.27
C SER A 264 1.17 8.15 -10.59
N LEU A 265 1.64 8.73 -11.71
CA LEU A 265 1.18 8.40 -13.05
C LEU A 265 2.31 7.72 -13.85
N PRO A 266 2.47 6.39 -13.76
CA PRO A 266 3.40 5.68 -14.62
C PRO A 266 2.93 5.56 -16.06
N MET A 267 3.85 5.69 -17.00
CA MET A 267 3.70 5.14 -18.34
C MET A 267 3.95 3.64 -18.31
N ILE A 268 3.31 2.91 -19.21
CA ILE A 268 3.39 1.46 -19.31
C ILE A 268 3.58 1.09 -20.78
N ALA A 269 4.55 0.23 -21.05
CA ALA A 269 4.78 -0.38 -22.34
C ALA A 269 5.00 -1.88 -22.18
N GLU A 270 4.42 -2.69 -23.06
CA GLU A 270 4.53 -4.15 -22.99
C GLU A 270 4.63 -4.71 -24.41
N ILE A 271 5.39 -5.78 -24.57
CA ILE A 271 5.48 -6.51 -25.83
C ILE A 271 5.64 -8.00 -25.53
N GLY A 272 4.93 -8.84 -26.26
CA GLY A 272 4.99 -10.27 -25.99
C GLY A 272 4.29 -11.15 -26.99
N LEU A 273 4.45 -12.45 -26.77
CA LEU A 273 3.78 -13.51 -27.49
C LEU A 273 2.49 -13.86 -26.77
N TYR A 274 1.47 -14.10 -27.58
CA TYR A 274 0.11 -14.25 -27.13
C TYR A 274 -0.55 -15.42 -27.86
N LYS A 275 -1.25 -16.26 -27.10
CA LYS A 275 -2.11 -17.32 -27.63
C LYS A 275 -3.53 -17.09 -27.14
N GLU A 276 -4.47 -17.00 -28.07
CA GLU A 276 -5.87 -16.76 -27.73
C GLU A 276 -6.47 -17.90 -26.89
N PRO A 277 -7.34 -17.57 -25.92
CA PRO A 277 -8.17 -18.59 -25.29
C PRO A 277 -9.13 -19.20 -26.32
N GLU A 278 -9.39 -20.49 -26.15
CA GLU A 278 -10.46 -21.23 -26.82
C GLU A 278 -11.48 -21.65 -25.76
N ARG A 279 -12.71 -21.99 -26.16
CA ARG A 279 -13.85 -22.27 -25.27
C ARG A 279 -13.56 -23.22 -24.09
N ASP A 280 -12.63 -24.16 -24.27
CA ASP A 280 -12.22 -25.15 -23.25
C ASP A 280 -10.72 -25.08 -22.88
N LYS A 281 -9.97 -24.09 -23.38
CA LYS A 281 -8.52 -23.97 -23.15
C LYS A 281 -8.13 -22.53 -22.82
N PRO A 282 -7.52 -22.27 -21.65
CA PRO A 282 -7.06 -20.93 -21.32
C PRO A 282 -5.97 -20.49 -22.30
N GLY A 283 -6.04 -19.21 -22.66
CA GLY A 283 -4.98 -18.56 -23.43
C GLY A 283 -3.81 -18.21 -22.51
N TRP A 284 -2.69 -17.85 -23.11
CA TRP A 284 -1.53 -17.36 -22.36
C TRP A 284 -0.86 -16.20 -23.06
N TYR A 285 -0.18 -15.38 -22.26
CA TYR A 285 0.72 -14.34 -22.71
C TYR A 285 2.04 -14.47 -21.96
N ILE A 286 3.14 -14.33 -22.69
CA ILE A 286 4.47 -14.13 -22.12
C ILE A 286 5.13 -12.96 -22.84
N GLY A 287 5.66 -12.02 -22.08
CA GLY A 287 6.27 -10.84 -22.66
C GLY A 287 7.16 -10.09 -21.70
N LEU A 288 7.71 -9.01 -22.22
CA LEU A 288 8.42 -8.01 -21.45
C LEU A 288 7.50 -6.84 -21.16
N TYR A 289 7.70 -6.22 -20.01
CA TYR A 289 7.05 -4.97 -19.67
C TYR A 289 8.08 -3.97 -19.18
N TRP A 290 7.72 -2.71 -19.35
CA TRP A 290 8.44 -1.56 -18.86
C TRP A 290 7.45 -0.53 -18.34
N SER A 291 7.83 0.16 -17.28
CA SER A 291 7.01 1.20 -16.70
C SER A 291 7.86 2.25 -16.03
N GLN A 292 7.51 3.53 -16.18
CA GLN A 292 8.22 4.63 -15.54
C GLN A 292 7.23 5.69 -15.07
N GLY A 293 7.33 6.08 -13.79
CA GLY A 293 6.56 7.19 -13.24
C GLY A 293 6.90 8.52 -13.91
N VAL A 294 5.88 9.29 -14.25
CA VAL A 294 6.06 10.68 -14.70
C VAL A 294 6.43 11.55 -13.49
N GLY A 295 7.63 12.12 -13.54
CA GLY A 295 8.17 12.99 -12.50
C GLY A 295 8.58 12.25 -11.22
N LYS A 296 8.81 13.03 -10.15
CA LYS A 296 9.25 12.53 -8.85
C LYS A 296 8.06 11.99 -8.06
N SER A 297 8.01 10.67 -7.88
CA SER A 297 6.89 10.00 -7.21
C SER A 297 7.26 9.43 -5.84
N ILE A 298 8.53 9.07 -5.66
CA ILE A 298 9.07 8.45 -4.46
C ILE A 298 10.12 9.40 -3.88
N TRP A 299 9.98 9.75 -2.60
CA TRP A 299 11.04 10.42 -1.86
C TRP A 299 11.70 9.43 -0.91
N VAL A 300 12.97 9.67 -0.64
CA VAL A 300 13.76 8.88 0.29
C VAL A 300 14.48 9.79 1.27
N GLU A 301 14.66 9.29 2.48
CA GLU A 301 15.47 9.92 3.51
C GLU A 301 16.43 8.87 4.08
N GLN A 302 17.69 9.25 4.16
CA GLN A 302 18.79 8.46 4.68
C GLN A 302 19.32 9.16 5.92
N VAL A 303 19.30 8.46 7.04
CA VAL A 303 19.66 9.03 8.34
C VAL A 303 20.83 8.27 8.90
N VAL A 304 21.78 9.01 9.47
CA VAL A 304 22.87 8.47 10.28
C VAL A 304 22.68 8.95 11.70
N LEU A 305 22.78 8.04 12.66
CA LEU A 305 22.69 8.27 14.09
C LEU A 305 23.97 7.78 14.74
N PHE A 306 24.70 8.67 15.42
CA PHE A 306 25.82 8.29 16.28
C PHE A 306 25.56 8.67 17.73
N GLU A 307 26.16 7.91 18.66
CA GLU A 307 25.97 7.91 20.12
C GLU A 307 25.96 9.29 20.84
N ASN A 308 26.40 10.37 20.20
CA ASN A 308 26.47 11.73 20.74
C ASN A 308 25.41 12.70 20.16
N ASP A 309 24.16 12.26 19.93
CA ASP A 309 23.07 13.06 19.32
C ASP A 309 23.38 13.62 17.91
N TYR A 310 24.38 13.05 17.24
CA TYR A 310 24.77 13.50 15.91
C TYR A 310 23.88 12.82 14.87
N ARG A 311 22.99 13.61 14.27
CA ARG A 311 22.04 13.17 13.25
C ARG A 311 22.30 13.87 11.92
N ILE A 312 22.73 13.12 10.92
CA ILE A 312 22.76 13.58 9.53
C ILE A 312 21.55 13.04 8.81
N VAL A 313 20.96 13.87 7.97
CA VAL A 313 19.81 13.53 7.14
C VAL A 313 20.12 13.92 5.70
N SER A 314 20.23 12.93 4.83
CA SER A 314 20.24 13.13 3.37
C SER A 314 18.86 12.82 2.81
N ARG A 315 18.42 13.58 1.80
CA ARG A 315 17.11 13.42 1.17
C ARG A 315 17.24 13.39 -0.34
N GLY A 316 16.46 12.51 -0.94
CA GLY A 316 16.48 12.29 -2.38
C GLY A 316 15.13 11.91 -2.95
N TYR A 317 15.13 11.69 -4.26
CA TYR A 317 13.99 11.16 -4.98
C TYR A 317 14.43 9.94 -5.75
N LEU A 318 13.73 8.83 -5.54
CA LEU A 318 13.97 7.61 -6.30
C LEU A 318 13.21 7.62 -7.62
N SER A 319 13.84 7.07 -8.64
CA SER A 319 13.19 6.61 -9.84
C SER A 319 12.16 5.52 -9.50
N SER A 320 11.08 5.54 -10.27
CA SER A 320 10.00 4.56 -10.18
C SER A 320 9.96 3.63 -11.38
N THR A 321 11.08 3.55 -12.12
CA THR A 321 11.24 2.65 -13.26
C THR A 321 11.13 1.20 -12.81
N LEU A 322 10.35 0.42 -13.54
CA LEU A 322 10.19 -1.01 -13.38
C LEU A 322 10.27 -1.66 -14.75
N ALA A 323 10.93 -2.80 -14.83
CA ALA A 323 10.96 -3.60 -16.03
C ALA A 323 11.10 -5.08 -15.67
N GLY A 324 10.69 -5.95 -16.58
CA GLY A 324 10.91 -7.38 -16.41
C GLY A 324 9.98 -8.23 -17.26
N ILE A 325 9.65 -9.41 -16.74
CA ILE A 325 8.87 -10.42 -17.45
C ILE A 325 7.45 -10.43 -16.93
N GLU A 326 6.49 -10.53 -17.85
CA GLU A 326 5.08 -10.67 -17.57
C GLU A 326 4.54 -12.00 -18.11
N LEU A 327 3.76 -12.67 -17.27
CA LEU A 327 2.97 -13.84 -17.62
C LEU A 327 1.50 -13.53 -17.37
N ARG A 328 0.64 -13.88 -18.33
CA ARG A 328 -0.82 -13.81 -18.14
C ARG A 328 -1.49 -15.11 -18.53
N ILE A 329 -2.51 -15.47 -17.76
CA ILE A 329 -3.48 -16.49 -18.12
C ILE A 329 -4.75 -15.76 -18.56
N LEU A 330 -5.27 -16.14 -19.72
CA LEU A 330 -6.43 -15.52 -20.34
C LEU A 330 -7.64 -16.44 -20.24
N LEU A 331 -8.75 -15.87 -19.81
CA LEU A 331 -10.02 -16.55 -19.59
C LEU A 331 -11.07 -15.94 -20.53
N GLU A 332 -11.88 -16.81 -21.13
CA GLU A 332 -13.02 -16.45 -21.97
C GLU A 332 -14.33 -16.46 -21.19
#